data_AF-A0AAU5ALA7-F1
#
_entry.id   AF-A0AAU5ALA7-F1
#
_cell.length_a   1.000
_cell.length_b   1.000
_cell.length_c   1.000
_cell.angle_alpha   90.00
_cell.angle_beta   90.00
_cell.angle_gamma   90.00
#
_symmetry.space_group_name_H-M   'P 1'
#
loop_
_entity.id
_entity.type
_entity.pdbx_description
1 polymer ?
#
loop_
_entity_poly.entity_id
_entity_poly.type
_entity_poly.pdbx_seq_one_letter_code
_entity_poly.pdbx_strand_id
1 'polypeptide(L)'
;MVTSGGTAAAVPTASLRRRGAVLERAILDAALDQLGTVGWNALTMEGVAAGAQTGKAAVYRRWSSKEDLVADALQAGLPGLSEAPDLGTVREDLLALCVQARDAMYSRPGYALRSVIHECDTAQAERFHGVIFEGVVEPTIRLLGEVINRGIERGEVRADASNSYVLDAIPAMMMYRSKMCGSEWPDRDLEEMIDQLMLPLLRPGGA
;
A
#
# COMPACT_ATOMS: atom_id res chain seq x y z
N MET A 1 58.97 -2.06 34.33
CA MET A 1 58.96 -1.00 33.31
C MET A 1 58.52 -1.65 32.01
N VAL A 2 57.29 -1.33 31.57
CA VAL A 2 56.80 -1.29 30.16
C VAL A 2 56.53 -2.65 29.47
N THR A 3 55.28 -3.14 29.58
CA THR A 3 54.21 -3.35 28.54
C THR A 3 54.52 -4.41 27.46
N SER A 4 53.84 -5.56 27.35
CA SER A 4 52.41 -5.86 27.14
C SER A 4 51.77 -5.23 25.88
N GLY A 5 51.16 -6.11 25.06
CA GLY A 5 50.15 -5.79 24.03
C GLY A 5 50.76 -5.52 22.65
N GLY A 6 50.59 -6.36 21.64
CA GLY A 6 49.37 -7.04 21.26
C GLY A 6 48.99 -6.53 19.86
N THR A 7 49.64 -7.05 18.83
CA THR A 7 49.31 -6.76 17.43
C THR A 7 48.11 -7.61 17.04
N ALA A 8 46.91 -7.08 17.22
CA ALA A 8 45.71 -7.62 16.59
C ALA A 8 45.25 -6.63 15.53
N ALA A 9 45.75 -6.81 14.30
CA ALA A 9 45.20 -6.14 13.13
C ALA A 9 43.75 -6.60 12.97
N ALA A 10 42.81 -5.66 13.08
CA ALA A 10 41.41 -5.92 12.80
C ALA A 10 41.24 -6.33 11.33
N VAL A 11 40.77 -7.56 11.11
CA VAL A 11 40.37 -8.05 9.79
C VAL A 11 39.19 -7.22 9.31
N PRO A 12 39.20 -6.66 8.08
CA PRO A 12 38.02 -6.02 7.53
C PRO A 12 36.95 -7.09 7.38
N THR A 13 35.83 -6.96 8.08
CA THR A 13 34.63 -7.74 7.82
C THR A 13 34.16 -7.38 6.41
N ALA A 14 34.57 -8.20 5.43
CA ALA A 14 34.04 -8.12 4.08
C ALA A 14 32.52 -8.22 4.18
N SER A 15 31.82 -7.12 3.94
CA SER A 15 30.36 -7.14 3.89
C SER A 15 29.98 -8.18 2.86
N LEU A 16 29.25 -9.22 3.30
CA LEU A 16 28.78 -10.26 2.40
C LEU A 16 27.94 -9.58 1.32
N ARG A 17 28.53 -9.45 0.12
CA ARG A 17 27.88 -8.80 -1.02
C ARG A 17 26.55 -9.50 -1.24
N ARG A 18 25.45 -8.79 -0.96
CA ARG A 18 24.08 -9.30 -1.12
C ARG A 18 23.94 -9.83 -2.55
N ARG A 19 23.38 -11.03 -2.72
CA ARG A 19 23.22 -11.70 -4.03
C ARG A 19 21.81 -12.27 -4.16
N GLY A 20 21.36 -12.46 -5.40
CA GLY A 20 20.06 -13.05 -5.70
C GLY A 20 18.90 -12.26 -5.09
N ALA A 21 17.96 -12.98 -4.47
CA ALA A 21 16.74 -12.42 -3.87
C ALA A 21 17.00 -11.41 -2.75
N VAL A 22 18.09 -11.56 -1.98
CA VAL A 22 18.42 -10.63 -0.88
C VAL A 22 18.80 -9.26 -1.41
N LEU A 23 19.55 -9.21 -2.52
CA LEU A 23 19.89 -7.95 -3.17
C LEU A 23 18.66 -7.31 -3.81
N GLU A 24 17.84 -8.14 -4.45
CA GLU A 24 16.61 -7.69 -5.10
C GLU A 24 15.67 -7.04 -4.09
N ARG A 25 15.39 -7.71 -2.96
CA ARG A 25 14.56 -7.13 -1.90
C ARG A 25 15.13 -5.83 -1.36
N ALA A 26 16.44 -5.76 -1.15
CA ALA A 26 17.09 -4.53 -0.70
C ALA A 26 16.94 -3.36 -1.70
N ILE A 27 16.89 -3.66 -3.01
CA ILE A 27 16.66 -2.65 -4.05
C ILE A 27 15.20 -2.18 -4.04
N LEU A 28 14.24 -3.11 -3.97
CA LEU A 28 12.81 -2.77 -3.88
C LEU A 28 12.51 -1.96 -2.62
N ASP A 29 13.05 -2.38 -1.47
CA ASP A 29 12.93 -1.65 -0.21
C ASP A 29 13.52 -0.23 -0.34
N ALA A 30 14.72 -0.08 -0.90
CA ALA A 30 15.33 1.24 -1.10
C ALA A 30 14.51 2.14 -2.06
N ALA A 31 13.82 1.56 -3.05
CA ALA A 31 12.91 2.29 -3.92
C ALA A 31 11.69 2.82 -3.15
N LEU A 32 11.07 1.99 -2.31
CA LEU A 32 9.96 2.42 -1.45
C LEU A 32 10.36 3.54 -0.47
N ASP A 33 11.56 3.45 0.12
CA ASP A 33 12.09 4.51 1.01
C ASP A 33 12.28 5.83 0.26
N GLN A 34 12.88 5.77 -0.93
CA GLN A 34 13.08 6.95 -1.77
C GLN A 34 11.74 7.58 -2.15
N LEU A 35 10.76 6.78 -2.60
CA LEU A 35 9.42 7.29 -2.95
C LEU A 35 8.72 7.96 -1.76
N GLY A 36 8.81 7.36 -0.57
CA GLY A 36 8.21 7.93 0.64
C GLY A 36 8.94 9.18 1.16
N THR A 37 10.23 9.34 0.86
CA THR A 37 11.05 10.44 1.37
C THR A 37 11.13 11.63 0.42
N VAL A 38 11.43 11.37 -0.85
CA VAL A 38 11.71 12.42 -1.85
C VAL A 38 10.66 12.52 -2.96
N GLY A 39 9.72 11.56 -3.02
CA GLY A 39 8.67 11.54 -4.03
C GLY A 39 9.09 10.90 -5.36
N TRP A 40 8.13 10.81 -6.29
CA TRP A 40 8.30 10.17 -7.59
C TRP A 40 9.27 10.94 -8.51
N ASN A 41 9.13 12.26 -8.56
CA ASN A 41 9.88 13.12 -9.46
C ASN A 41 11.37 13.18 -9.11
N ALA A 42 11.70 13.16 -7.81
CA ALA A 42 13.08 13.22 -7.35
C ALA A 42 13.74 11.84 -7.20
N LEU A 43 12.99 10.74 -7.30
CA LEU A 43 13.57 9.40 -7.27
C LEU A 43 14.48 9.15 -8.47
N THR A 44 15.68 8.62 -8.20
CA THR A 44 16.65 8.24 -9.22
C THR A 44 17.13 6.80 -9.03
N MET A 45 17.46 6.12 -10.14
CA MET A 45 18.04 4.77 -10.11
C MET A 45 19.35 4.75 -9.31
N GLU A 46 20.12 5.83 -9.39
CA GLU A 46 21.31 6.10 -8.59
C GLU A 46 21.05 6.15 -7.10
N GLY A 47 20.05 6.93 -6.69
CA GLY A 47 19.65 7.06 -5.29
C GLY A 47 19.22 5.73 -4.72
N VAL A 48 18.44 4.95 -5.47
CA VAL A 48 18.06 3.59 -5.09
C VAL A 48 19.27 2.67 -4.97
N ALA A 49 20.19 2.68 -5.95
CA ALA A 49 21.39 1.85 -5.89
C ALA A 49 22.24 2.15 -4.65
N ALA A 50 22.38 3.45 -4.31
CA ALA A 50 23.08 3.90 -3.11
C ALA A 50 22.36 3.43 -1.83
N GLY A 51 21.04 3.61 -1.75
CA GLY A 51 20.22 3.15 -0.62
C GLY A 51 20.28 1.64 -0.40
N ALA A 52 20.29 0.86 -1.49
CA ALA A 52 20.42 -0.60 -1.45
C ALA A 52 21.87 -1.09 -1.22
N GLN A 53 22.84 -0.17 -1.13
CA GLN A 53 24.27 -0.45 -0.99
C GLN A 53 24.81 -1.35 -2.13
N THR A 54 24.43 -1.03 -3.37
CA THR A 54 24.82 -1.78 -4.57
C THR A 54 25.28 -0.86 -5.70
N GLY A 55 25.85 -1.46 -6.75
CA GLY A 55 26.28 -0.71 -7.94
C GLY A 55 25.11 -0.49 -8.91
N LYS A 56 25.10 0.65 -9.61
CA LYS A 56 24.10 0.99 -10.63
C LYS A 56 23.85 -0.14 -11.64
N ALA A 57 24.91 -0.77 -12.12
CA ALA A 57 24.83 -1.87 -13.07
C ALA A 57 24.04 -3.08 -12.54
N ALA A 58 23.94 -3.28 -11.23
CA ALA A 58 23.12 -4.35 -10.66
C ALA A 58 21.62 -4.02 -10.71
N VAL A 59 21.26 -2.74 -10.57
CA VAL A 59 19.87 -2.27 -10.70
C VAL A 59 19.43 -2.30 -12.17
N TYR A 60 20.21 -1.66 -13.06
CA TYR A 60 19.88 -1.58 -14.49
C TYR A 60 19.87 -2.93 -15.22
N ARG A 61 20.52 -3.98 -14.68
CA ARG A 61 20.43 -5.34 -15.21
C ARG A 61 19.07 -6.01 -14.94
N ARG A 62 18.34 -5.53 -13.94
CA ARG A 62 17.06 -6.11 -13.48
C ARG A 62 15.88 -5.26 -13.94
N TRP A 63 16.03 -3.94 -13.86
CA TRP A 63 15.00 -2.99 -14.27
C TRP A 63 15.56 -2.04 -15.32
N SER A 64 14.92 -2.03 -16.49
CA SER A 64 15.28 -1.15 -17.60
C SER A 64 14.95 0.31 -17.35
N SER A 65 13.95 0.58 -16.51
CA SER A 65 13.46 1.94 -16.22
C SER A 65 13.15 2.14 -14.73
N LYS A 66 12.95 3.41 -14.36
CA LYS A 66 12.49 3.82 -13.02
C LYS A 66 11.09 3.27 -12.74
N GLU A 67 10.24 3.29 -13.77
CA GLU A 67 8.87 2.81 -13.76
C GLU A 67 8.80 1.31 -13.45
N ASP A 68 9.58 0.49 -14.16
CA ASP A 68 9.61 -0.96 -13.94
C ASP A 68 10.03 -1.29 -12.50
N LEU A 69 11.05 -0.60 -11.99
CA LEU A 69 11.52 -0.76 -10.62
C LEU A 69 10.44 -0.40 -9.60
N VAL A 70 9.75 0.73 -9.81
CA VAL A 70 8.73 1.20 -8.87
C VAL A 70 7.48 0.32 -8.93
N ALA A 71 7.10 -0.17 -10.12
CA ALA A 71 6.00 -1.12 -10.27
C ALA A 71 6.25 -2.39 -9.44
N ASP A 72 7.42 -3.02 -9.61
CA ASP A 72 7.81 -4.21 -8.84
C ASP A 72 7.93 -3.91 -7.34
N ALA A 73 8.44 -2.73 -6.96
CA ALA A 73 8.59 -2.34 -5.57
C ALA A 73 7.23 -2.17 -4.88
N LEU A 74 6.27 -1.54 -5.57
CA LEU A 74 4.90 -1.40 -5.09
C LEU A 74 4.22 -2.76 -5.01
N GLN A 75 4.33 -3.60 -6.04
CA GLN A 75 3.74 -4.94 -6.05
C GLN A 75 4.28 -5.83 -4.91
N ALA A 76 5.59 -5.76 -4.63
CA ALA A 76 6.22 -6.53 -3.57
C ALA A 76 6.04 -5.92 -2.16
N GLY A 77 5.61 -4.67 -2.09
CA GLY A 77 5.49 -3.90 -0.85
C GLY A 77 4.06 -3.79 -0.34
N LEU A 78 3.09 -3.58 -1.24
CA LEU A 78 1.70 -3.35 -0.88
C LEU A 78 1.13 -4.56 -0.13
N PRO A 79 0.43 -4.33 1.00
CA PRO A 79 -0.13 -5.42 1.78
C PRO A 79 -1.25 -6.11 0.99
N GLY A 80 -1.17 -7.43 0.89
CA GLY A 80 -2.26 -8.22 0.33
C GLY A 80 -3.42 -8.28 1.32
N LEU A 81 -4.53 -7.60 1.00
CA LEU A 81 -5.78 -7.82 1.71
C LEU A 81 -6.37 -9.16 1.23
N SER A 82 -6.21 -10.21 2.02
CA SER A 82 -6.55 -11.58 1.61
C SER A 82 -7.99 -11.97 1.96
N GLU A 83 -8.43 -11.67 3.19
CA GLU A 83 -9.67 -12.21 3.75
C GLU A 83 -10.59 -11.13 4.31
N ALA A 84 -11.89 -11.27 4.07
CA ALA A 84 -12.89 -10.37 4.60
C ALA A 84 -13.13 -10.67 6.09
N PRO A 85 -13.06 -9.67 6.99
CA PRO A 85 -13.39 -9.84 8.41
C PRO A 85 -14.79 -10.42 8.58
N ASP A 86 -14.99 -11.33 9.53
CA ASP A 86 -16.31 -11.87 9.89
C ASP A 86 -16.52 -11.78 11.40
N LEU A 87 -16.82 -10.57 11.86
CA LEU A 87 -16.99 -10.19 13.26
C LEU A 87 -18.45 -10.34 13.72
N GLY A 88 -19.36 -10.62 12.79
CA GLY A 88 -20.76 -10.96 13.07
C GLY A 88 -21.77 -9.89 12.68
N THR A 89 -21.33 -8.67 12.35
CA THR A 89 -22.20 -7.61 11.83
C THR A 89 -21.54 -6.88 10.67
N VAL A 90 -22.33 -6.41 9.70
CA VAL A 90 -21.82 -5.63 8.55
C VAL A 90 -21.08 -4.38 9.00
N ARG A 91 -21.54 -3.74 10.09
CA ARG A 91 -20.87 -2.56 10.66
C ARG A 91 -19.44 -2.87 11.07
N GLU A 92 -19.25 -3.91 11.89
CA GLU A 92 -17.94 -4.28 12.42
C GLU A 92 -17.01 -4.76 11.31
N ASP A 93 -17.54 -5.53 10.36
CA ASP A 93 -16.77 -6.02 9.21
C ASP A 93 -16.26 -4.87 8.33
N LEU A 94 -17.13 -3.91 7.99
CA LEU A 94 -16.74 -2.74 7.20
C LEU A 94 -15.76 -1.84 7.94
N LEU A 95 -15.95 -1.63 9.24
CA LEU A 95 -15.04 -0.83 10.05
C LEU A 95 -13.65 -1.47 10.12
N ALA A 96 -13.58 -2.79 10.33
CA ALA A 96 -12.34 -3.54 10.33
C ALA A 96 -11.60 -3.45 8.98
N LEU A 97 -12.32 -3.53 7.86
CA LEU A 97 -11.73 -3.29 6.53
C LEU A 97 -11.21 -1.87 6.38
N CYS A 98 -11.93 -0.86 6.87
CA CYS A 98 -11.50 0.54 6.79
C CYS A 98 -10.23 0.80 7.60
N VAL A 99 -10.11 0.18 8.78
CA VAL A 99 -8.89 0.23 9.60
C VAL A 99 -7.72 -0.42 8.87
N GLN A 100 -7.89 -1.61 8.31
CA GLN A 100 -6.84 -2.28 7.53
C GLN A 100 -6.44 -1.45 6.30
N ALA A 101 -7.40 -0.87 5.59
CA ALA A 101 -7.16 -0.02 4.43
C ALA A 101 -6.42 1.27 4.81
N ARG A 102 -6.76 1.89 5.95
CA ARG A 102 -6.02 3.04 6.48
C ARG A 102 -4.58 2.63 6.81
N ASP A 103 -4.39 1.57 7.57
CA ASP A 103 -3.05 1.13 7.98
C ASP A 103 -2.18 0.78 6.77
N ALA A 104 -2.78 0.18 5.73
CA ALA A 104 -2.13 -0.02 4.43
C ALA A 104 -1.78 1.30 3.73
N MET A 105 -2.71 2.26 3.69
CA MET A 105 -2.54 3.57 3.05
C MET A 105 -1.42 4.40 3.69
N TYR A 106 -1.26 4.34 5.02
CA TYR A 106 -0.23 5.06 5.76
C TYR A 106 0.97 4.17 6.13
N SER A 107 1.06 2.97 5.54
CA SER A 107 2.28 2.16 5.58
C SER A 107 3.38 2.75 4.69
N ARG A 108 4.63 2.28 4.86
CA ARG A 108 5.75 2.67 3.98
C ARG A 108 5.44 2.48 2.48
N PRO A 109 4.93 1.31 2.02
CA PRO A 109 4.45 1.13 0.65
C PRO A 109 3.28 2.06 0.28
N GLY A 110 2.37 2.34 1.20
CA GLY A 110 1.24 3.24 0.99
C GLY A 110 1.66 4.69 0.72
N TYR A 111 2.62 5.21 1.49
CA TYR A 111 3.23 6.52 1.23
C TYR A 111 3.91 6.56 -0.14
N ALA A 112 4.63 5.50 -0.51
CA ALA A 112 5.27 5.39 -1.81
C ALA A 112 4.25 5.43 -2.96
N LEU A 113 3.15 4.67 -2.84
CA LEU A 113 2.04 4.66 -3.79
C LEU A 113 1.41 6.05 -3.94
N ARG A 114 1.22 6.75 -2.82
CA ARG A 114 0.64 8.10 -2.81
C ARG A 114 1.51 9.10 -3.58
N SER A 115 2.83 9.04 -3.43
CA SER A 115 3.78 9.86 -4.20
C SER A 115 3.61 9.63 -5.70
N VAL A 116 3.49 8.37 -6.12
CA VAL A 116 3.24 8.01 -7.54
C VAL A 116 1.90 8.59 -8.02
N ILE A 117 0.81 8.41 -7.26
CA ILE A 117 -0.53 8.93 -7.62
C ILE A 117 -0.59 10.46 -7.67
N HIS A 118 0.22 11.16 -6.87
CA HIS A 118 0.23 12.62 -6.83
C HIS A 118 1.04 13.25 -7.95
N GLU A 119 2.15 12.63 -8.31
CA GLU A 119 3.18 13.24 -9.15
C GLU A 119 3.23 12.68 -10.59
N CYS A 120 2.67 11.49 -10.85
CA CYS A 120 2.64 10.93 -12.20
C CYS A 120 1.68 11.70 -13.10
N ASP A 121 2.12 11.94 -14.34
CA ASP A 121 1.23 12.37 -15.41
C ASP A 121 0.34 11.21 -15.92
N THR A 122 -0.61 11.54 -16.79
CA THR A 122 -1.59 10.58 -17.32
C THR A 122 -0.96 9.44 -18.13
N ALA A 123 0.16 9.69 -18.83
CA ALA A 123 0.83 8.68 -19.65
C ALA A 123 1.67 7.71 -18.79
N GLN A 124 2.26 8.21 -17.71
CA GLN A 124 2.99 7.41 -16.72
C GLN A 124 2.04 6.60 -15.84
N ALA A 125 0.88 7.17 -15.51
CA ALA A 125 -0.15 6.50 -14.70
C ALA A 125 -0.64 5.19 -15.33
N GLU A 126 -0.70 5.10 -16.66
CA GLU A 126 -1.09 3.86 -17.36
C GLU A 126 -0.16 2.69 -17.04
N ARG A 127 1.14 2.93 -16.87
CA ARG A 127 2.11 1.89 -16.49
C ARG A 127 1.91 1.39 -15.06
N PHE A 128 1.42 2.24 -14.17
CA PHE A 128 1.10 1.87 -12.79
C PHE A 128 -0.34 1.38 -12.63
N HIS A 129 -1.19 1.56 -13.63
CA HIS A 129 -2.60 1.17 -13.55
C HIS A 129 -2.77 -0.30 -13.20
N GLY A 130 -2.00 -1.21 -13.82
CA GLY A 130 -2.05 -2.64 -13.49
C GLY A 130 -1.72 -2.90 -12.02
N VAL A 131 -0.59 -2.38 -11.53
CA VAL A 131 -0.16 -2.57 -10.13
C VAL A 131 -1.13 -1.95 -9.13
N ILE A 132 -1.65 -0.76 -9.42
CA ILE A 132 -2.63 -0.07 -8.55
C ILE A 132 -3.96 -0.83 -8.56
N PHE A 133 -4.44 -1.20 -9.74
CA PHE A 133 -5.74 -1.82 -9.89
C PHE A 133 -5.74 -3.24 -9.32
N GLU A 134 -4.85 -4.11 -9.80
CA GLU A 134 -4.76 -5.51 -9.39
C GLU A 134 -4.25 -5.65 -7.94
N GLY A 135 -3.36 -4.76 -7.51
CA GLY A 135 -2.73 -4.83 -6.19
C GLY A 135 -3.53 -4.16 -5.08
N VAL A 136 -4.40 -3.19 -5.39
CA VAL A 136 -5.11 -2.38 -4.37
C VAL A 136 -6.61 -2.33 -4.63
N VAL A 137 -7.03 -1.90 -5.82
CA VAL A 137 -8.44 -1.61 -6.11
C VAL A 137 -9.27 -2.89 -6.13
N GLU A 138 -8.89 -3.87 -6.94
CA GLU A 138 -9.61 -5.13 -7.10
C GLU A 138 -9.71 -5.93 -5.79
N PRO A 139 -8.62 -6.13 -5.01
CA PRO A 139 -8.71 -6.78 -3.71
C PRO A 139 -9.65 -6.06 -2.74
N THR A 140 -9.60 -4.73 -2.70
CA THR A 140 -10.46 -3.93 -1.81
C THR A 140 -11.93 -4.08 -2.19
N ILE A 141 -12.27 -3.94 -3.48
CA ILE A 141 -13.64 -4.08 -3.98
C ILE A 141 -14.17 -5.49 -3.74
N ARG A 142 -13.35 -6.52 -3.97
CA ARG A 142 -13.70 -7.91 -3.70
C ARG A 142 -14.10 -8.13 -2.24
N LEU A 143 -13.26 -7.68 -1.30
CA LEU A 143 -13.50 -7.85 0.13
C LEU A 143 -14.72 -7.08 0.62
N LEU A 144 -14.94 -5.86 0.12
CA LEU A 144 -16.17 -5.11 0.36
C LEU A 144 -17.38 -5.89 -0.16
N GLY A 145 -17.29 -6.44 -1.38
CA GLY A 145 -18.33 -7.28 -1.96
C GLY A 145 -18.67 -8.49 -1.09
N GLU A 146 -17.67 -9.17 -0.55
CA GLU A 146 -17.87 -10.31 0.37
C GLU A 146 -18.61 -9.90 1.65
N VAL A 147 -18.22 -8.79 2.29
CA VAL A 147 -18.91 -8.26 3.47
C VAL A 147 -20.35 -7.90 3.16
N ILE A 148 -20.59 -7.17 2.06
CA ILE A 148 -21.93 -6.76 1.64
C ILE A 148 -22.82 -7.96 1.30
N ASN A 149 -22.30 -8.94 0.57
CA ASN A 149 -23.05 -10.14 0.20
C ASN A 149 -23.46 -10.97 1.43
N ARG A 150 -22.56 -11.15 2.41
CA ARG A 150 -22.93 -11.78 3.70
C ARG A 150 -23.99 -10.97 4.45
N GLY A 151 -23.89 -9.64 4.42
CA GLY A 151 -24.91 -8.76 4.98
C GLY A 151 -26.28 -8.96 4.35
N ILE A 152 -26.34 -9.20 3.03
CA ILE A 152 -27.57 -9.51 2.29
C ILE A 152 -28.11 -10.87 2.74
N GLU A 153 -27.26 -11.89 2.82
CA GLU A 153 -27.64 -13.24 3.29
C GLU A 153 -28.19 -13.23 4.73
N ARG A 154 -27.63 -12.38 5.61
CA ARG A 154 -28.10 -12.17 6.99
C ARG A 154 -29.36 -11.29 7.08
N GLY A 155 -29.78 -10.64 5.99
CA GLY A 155 -30.91 -9.70 5.97
C GLY A 155 -30.60 -8.34 6.60
N GLU A 156 -29.33 -8.05 6.89
CA GLU A 156 -28.86 -6.75 7.41
C GLU A 156 -28.80 -5.67 6.32
N VAL A 157 -28.67 -6.08 5.06
CA VAL A 157 -28.41 -5.22 3.89
C VAL A 157 -29.44 -5.45 2.80
N ARG A 158 -29.83 -4.38 2.08
CA ARG A 158 -30.71 -4.43 0.91
C ARG A 158 -30.12 -5.27 -0.23
N ALA A 159 -30.97 -6.05 -0.92
CA ALA A 159 -30.53 -7.04 -1.92
C ALA A 159 -29.80 -6.44 -3.14
N ASP A 160 -30.00 -5.17 -3.46
CA ASP A 160 -29.38 -4.47 -4.58
C ASP A 160 -28.13 -3.66 -4.18
N ALA A 161 -27.64 -3.82 -2.93
CA ALA A 161 -26.46 -3.10 -2.44
C ALA A 161 -25.14 -3.55 -3.08
N SER A 162 -25.07 -4.74 -3.68
CA SER A 162 -23.86 -5.28 -4.31
C SER A 162 -23.64 -4.70 -5.73
N ASN A 163 -23.69 -3.37 -5.84
CA ASN A 163 -23.46 -2.63 -7.09
C ASN A 163 -22.18 -1.79 -6.99
N SER A 164 -21.61 -1.43 -8.14
CA SER A 164 -20.31 -0.75 -8.21
C SER A 164 -20.27 0.55 -7.41
N TYR A 165 -21.32 1.37 -7.44
CA TYR A 165 -21.32 2.65 -6.71
C TYR A 165 -21.25 2.49 -5.19
N VAL A 166 -21.86 1.43 -4.65
CA VAL A 166 -21.77 1.13 -3.20
C VAL A 166 -20.38 0.63 -2.85
N LEU A 167 -19.81 -0.26 -3.67
CA LEU A 167 -18.47 -0.81 -3.46
C LEU A 167 -17.38 0.27 -3.62
N ASP A 168 -17.61 1.25 -4.49
CA ASP A 168 -16.71 2.38 -4.71
C ASP A 168 -16.78 3.44 -3.59
N ALA A 169 -17.86 3.48 -2.80
CA ALA A 169 -18.13 4.58 -1.87
C ALA A 169 -17.03 4.74 -0.81
N ILE A 170 -16.62 3.65 -0.15
CA ILE A 170 -15.55 3.65 0.86
C ILE A 170 -14.20 4.05 0.25
N PRO A 171 -13.65 3.33 -0.76
CA PRO A 171 -12.34 3.67 -1.31
C PRO A 171 -12.31 5.07 -1.94
N ALA A 172 -13.40 5.51 -2.58
CA ALA A 172 -13.49 6.87 -3.12
C ALA A 172 -13.47 7.94 -2.01
N MET A 173 -14.24 7.74 -0.93
CA MET A 173 -14.26 8.68 0.20
C MET A 173 -12.90 8.73 0.89
N MET A 174 -12.30 7.56 1.15
CA MET A 174 -10.96 7.42 1.72
C MET A 174 -9.93 8.19 0.92
N MET A 175 -9.88 7.95 -0.39
CA MET A 175 -8.97 8.65 -1.29
C MET A 175 -9.24 10.16 -1.33
N TYR A 176 -10.50 10.58 -1.42
CA TYR A 176 -10.88 11.99 -1.47
C TYR A 176 -10.43 12.74 -0.21
N ARG A 177 -10.76 12.25 0.99
CA ARG A 177 -10.40 12.96 2.24
C ARG A 177 -8.90 12.95 2.50
N SER A 178 -8.20 11.84 2.19
CA SER A 178 -6.74 11.79 2.35
C SER A 178 -6.03 12.73 1.36
N LYS A 179 -6.47 12.76 0.10
CA LYS A 179 -5.82 13.55 -0.96
C LYS A 179 -6.20 15.03 -0.94
N MET A 180 -7.49 15.34 -0.80
CA MET A 180 -8.03 16.70 -0.94
C MET A 180 -8.20 17.40 0.40
N CYS A 181 -8.54 16.66 1.46
CA CYS A 181 -8.79 17.25 2.79
C CYS A 181 -7.61 17.06 3.77
N GLY A 182 -6.59 16.29 3.40
CA GLY A 182 -5.45 16.00 4.27
C GLY A 182 -5.81 15.17 5.52
N SER A 183 -6.92 14.42 5.49
CA SER A 183 -7.29 13.55 6.62
C SER A 183 -6.29 12.40 6.76
N GLU A 184 -6.07 11.97 8.00
CA GLU A 184 -5.33 10.74 8.36
C GLU A 184 -6.26 9.61 8.81
N TRP A 185 -7.57 9.78 8.65
CA TRP A 185 -8.59 8.81 9.05
C TRP A 185 -8.46 8.36 10.52
N PRO A 186 -8.58 9.28 11.49
CA PRO A 186 -8.68 8.89 12.90
C PRO A 186 -9.87 7.94 13.10
N ASP A 187 -9.83 7.10 14.12
CA ASP A 187 -10.86 6.06 14.36
C ASP A 187 -12.28 6.63 14.31
N ARG A 188 -12.47 7.81 14.91
CA ARG A 188 -13.75 8.53 14.87
C ARG A 188 -14.24 8.85 13.46
N ASP A 189 -13.37 9.25 12.54
CA ASP A 189 -13.76 9.56 11.15
C ASP A 189 -14.19 8.28 10.42
N LEU A 190 -13.53 7.14 10.69
CA LEU A 190 -13.92 5.85 10.13
C LEU A 190 -15.29 5.42 10.67
N GLU A 191 -15.49 5.54 11.98
CA GLU A 191 -16.79 5.26 12.64
C GLU A 191 -17.91 6.14 12.06
N GLU A 192 -17.68 7.44 11.93
CA GLU A 192 -18.67 8.37 11.38
C GLU A 192 -18.98 8.07 9.91
N MET A 193 -17.98 7.72 9.09
CA MET A 193 -18.19 7.29 7.71
C MET A 193 -19.05 6.02 7.64
N ILE A 194 -18.78 5.03 8.49
CA ILE A 194 -19.57 3.80 8.50
C ILE A 194 -21.00 4.08 8.99
N ASP A 195 -21.16 4.79 10.10
CA ASP A 195 -22.45 4.97 10.76
C ASP A 195 -23.38 5.96 10.07
N GLN A 196 -22.83 7.04 9.50
CA GLN A 196 -23.62 8.13 8.94
C GLN A 196 -23.77 8.06 7.42
N LEU A 197 -22.88 7.33 6.73
CA LEU A 197 -22.95 7.17 5.27
C LEU A 197 -23.24 5.73 4.86
N MET A 198 -22.38 4.78 5.25
CA MET A 198 -22.47 3.42 4.72
C MET A 198 -23.68 2.66 5.24
N LEU A 199 -23.89 2.59 6.56
CA LEU A 199 -25.03 1.85 7.10
C LEU A 199 -26.39 2.40 6.62
N PRO A 200 -26.65 3.73 6.60
CA PRO A 200 -27.89 4.26 6.05
C PRO A 200 -28.09 3.92 4.57
N LEU A 201 -27.01 3.90 3.77
CA LEU A 201 -27.05 3.52 2.36
C LEU A 201 -27.41 2.04 2.14
N LEU A 202 -26.95 1.17 3.05
CA LEU A 202 -27.06 -0.29 2.97
C LEU A 202 -28.34 -0.85 3.56
N ARG A 203 -29.00 -0.11 4.47
CA ARG A 203 -30.22 -0.60 5.13
C ARG A 203 -31.29 -1.00 4.12
N PRO A 204 -32.01 -2.12 4.36
CA PRO A 204 -33.26 -2.41 3.66
C PRO A 204 -34.15 -1.16 3.73
N GLY A 205 -34.58 -0.65 2.58
CA GLY A 205 -35.52 0.45 2.54
C GLY A 205 -36.75 0.08 3.37
N GLY A 206 -37.14 0.96 4.29
CA GLY A 206 -38.35 0.77 5.07
C GLY A 206 -39.55 0.62 4.14
N ALA A 207 -40.24 -0.50 4.26
CA ALA A 207 -41.66 -0.58 3.93
C ALA A 207 -42.48 0.21 4.95
#